data_AF-A0A8J6MZM0-F1
#
_entry.id   AF-A0A8J6MZM0-F1
#
_cell.length_a   1.000
_cell.length_b   1.000
_cell.length_c   1.000
_cell.angle_alpha   90.00
_cell.angle_beta   90.00
_cell.angle_gamma   90.00
#
_symmetry.space_group_name_H-M   'P 1'
#
loop_
_entity.id
_entity.type
_entity.pdbx_description
1 polymer ?
#
loop_
_entity_poly.entity_id
_entity_poly.type
_entity_poly.pdbx_seq_one_letter_code
_entity_poly.pdbx_strand_id
1 'polypeptide(L)'
;MIEITDIIQSPLFASQKKRLHKKQIRDLDEAIRKIAQGPEIGSLKVGDLSSIRVFKFNSMNSLILLAYEIVENTLFLYTFGSHQNFYRELKKHINR
;
A
#
# COMPACT_ATOMS: atom_id res chain seq x y z
N MET A 1 3.59 14.27 -14.18
CA MET A 1 3.60 13.82 -12.77
C MET A 1 2.18 13.89 -12.28
N ILE A 2 1.64 12.80 -11.73
CA ILE A 2 0.31 12.80 -11.10
C ILE A 2 0.48 13.43 -9.73
N GLU A 3 -0.26 14.51 -9.47
CA GLU A 3 -0.34 15.12 -8.14
C GLU A 3 -1.43 14.41 -7.34
N ILE A 4 -1.06 13.75 -6.24
CA ILE A 4 -2.05 13.10 -5.36
C ILE A 4 -2.69 14.16 -4.47
N THR A 5 -4.01 14.35 -4.61
CA THR A 5 -4.80 15.29 -3.81
C THR A 5 -5.41 14.63 -2.59
N ASP A 6 -5.76 13.34 -2.72
CA ASP A 6 -6.52 12.60 -1.73
C ASP A 6 -5.87 11.25 -1.44
N ILE A 7 -5.92 10.84 -0.17
CA ILE A 7 -5.43 9.53 0.26
C ILE A 7 -6.55 8.83 1.02
N ILE A 8 -7.03 7.72 0.44
CA ILE A 8 -8.10 6.91 1.02
C ILE A 8 -7.51 5.57 1.46
N GLN A 9 -7.83 5.13 2.67
CA GLN A 9 -7.39 3.84 3.20
C GLN A 9 -8.57 2.88 3.37
N SER A 10 -8.37 1.61 3.02
CA SER A 10 -9.37 0.58 3.24
C SER A 10 -9.57 0.30 4.74
N PRO A 11 -10.72 -0.26 5.15
CA PRO A 11 -10.93 -0.70 6.54
C PRO A 11 -9.87 -1.71 7.02
N LEU A 12 -9.43 -2.59 6.12
CA LEU A 12 -8.36 -3.55 6.40
C LEU A 12 -7.05 -2.82 6.70
N PHE A 13 -6.64 -1.88 5.85
CA PHE A 13 -5.44 -1.07 6.04
C PHE A 13 -5.48 -0.34 7.39
N ALA A 14 -6.61 0.31 7.69
CA ALA A 14 -6.80 1.02 8.95
C ALA A 14 -6.68 0.07 10.16
N SER A 15 -7.27 -1.12 10.08
CA SER A 15 -7.18 -2.13 11.13
C SER A 15 -5.74 -2.66 11.34
N GLN A 16 -4.97 -2.82 10.26
CA GLN A 16 -3.57 -3.23 10.31
C GLN A 16 -2.70 -2.12 10.93
N LYS A 17 -2.90 -0.86 10.51
CA LYS A 17 -2.15 0.30 11.03
C LYS A 17 -2.33 0.47 12.54
N LYS A 18 -3.53 0.20 13.08
CA LYS A 18 -3.81 0.24 14.53
C LYS A 18 -2.97 -0.74 15.36
N ARG A 19 -2.45 -1.82 14.75
CA ARG A 19 -1.64 -2.84 15.43
C ARG A 19 -0.14 -2.54 15.41
N LEU A 20 0.28 -1.49 14.69
CA LEU A 20 1.68 -1.14 14.55
C LEU A 20 2.20 -0.34 15.75
N HIS A 21 3.46 -0.56 16.09
CA HIS A 21 4.17 0.31 17.03
C HIS A 21 4.55 1.64 16.37
N LYS A 22 4.81 2.68 17.19
CA LYS A 22 5.12 4.04 16.73
C LYS A 22 6.19 4.10 15.63
N LYS A 23 7.26 3.30 15.75
CA LYS A 23 8.33 3.25 14.75
C LYS A 23 7.84 2.72 13.40
N GLN A 24 7.06 1.64 13.41
CA GLN A 24 6.50 1.05 12.19
C GLN A 24 5.47 1.98 11.53
N ILE A 25 4.69 2.71 12.32
CA ILE A 25 3.78 3.74 11.80
C ILE A 25 4.57 4.82 11.07
N ARG A 26 5.68 5.29 11.64
CA ARG A 26 6.55 6.28 11.00
C ARG A 26 7.13 5.76 9.68
N ASP A 27 7.64 4.53 9.67
CA ASP A 27 8.17 3.90 8.46
C ASP A 27 7.09 3.77 7.37
N LEU A 28 5.86 3.38 7.77
CA LEU A 28 4.70 3.29 6.88
C LEU A 28 4.29 4.66 6.33
N ASP A 29 4.22 5.68 7.17
CA ASP A 29 3.86 7.04 6.74
C ASP A 29 4.93 7.65 5.81
N GLU A 30 6.21 7.32 6.00
CA GLU A 30 7.28 7.70 5.06
C GLU A 30 7.09 6.99 3.70
N ALA A 31 6.75 5.70 3.71
CA ALA A 31 6.45 4.96 2.49
C ALA A 31 5.26 5.58 1.73
N ILE A 32 4.17 5.94 2.42
CA ILE A 32 3.01 6.62 1.82
C ILE A 32 3.41 7.95 1.20
N ARG A 33 4.25 8.76 1.87
CA ARG A 33 4.73 10.03 1.31
C ARG A 33 5.55 9.84 0.04
N LYS A 34 6.42 8.83 0.00
CA LYS A 34 7.20 8.48 -1.21
C LYS A 34 6.29 8.10 -2.37
N ILE A 35 5.24 7.31 -2.10
CA ILE A 35 4.23 6.97 -3.10
C ILE A 35 3.46 8.22 -3.56
N ALA A 36 3.06 9.09 -2.64
CA ALA A 36 2.32 10.31 -3.00
C ALA A 36 3.15 11.27 -3.88
N GLN A 37 4.46 11.35 -3.66
CA GLN A 37 5.39 12.15 -4.46
C GLN A 37 5.75 11.50 -5.79
N GLY A 38 5.79 10.17 -5.83
CA GLY A 38 6.07 9.38 -7.02
C GLY A 38 5.15 8.16 -7.11
N PRO A 39 3.91 8.32 -7.59
CA PRO A 39 2.94 7.22 -7.57
C PRO A 39 3.38 6.01 -8.42
N GLU A 40 4.30 6.20 -9.34
CA GLU A 40 4.86 5.16 -10.21
C GLU A 40 5.97 4.33 -9.56
N ILE A 41 6.42 4.64 -8.34
CA ILE A 41 7.55 3.93 -7.70
C ILE A 41 7.24 2.46 -7.39
N GLY A 42 5.97 2.11 -7.26
CA GLY A 42 5.52 0.74 -7.05
C GLY A 42 5.43 -0.04 -8.35
N SER A 43 5.75 -1.32 -8.28
CA SER A 43 5.66 -2.22 -9.43
C SER A 43 4.20 -2.53 -9.73
N LEU A 44 3.77 -2.18 -10.94
CA LEU A 44 2.44 -2.53 -11.46
C LEU A 44 2.33 -4.05 -11.58
N LYS A 45 1.22 -4.61 -11.12
CA LYS A 45 0.92 -6.02 -11.32
C LYS A 45 0.32 -6.25 -12.70
N VAL A 46 0.49 -7.46 -13.22
CA VAL A 46 -0.06 -7.92 -14.51
C VAL A 46 -1.13 -8.98 -14.26
N GLY A 47 -2.10 -9.09 -15.17
CA GLY A 47 -3.25 -9.99 -15.05
C GLY A 47 -4.44 -9.34 -14.34
N ASP A 48 -5.26 -10.10 -13.60
CA ASP A 48 -6.48 -9.65 -12.90
C ASP A 48 -6.25 -8.53 -11.85
N LEU A 49 -4.98 -8.17 -11.61
CA LEU A 49 -4.54 -7.15 -10.66
C LEU A 49 -3.93 -5.92 -11.36
N SER A 50 -4.27 -5.70 -12.64
CA SER A 50 -3.59 -4.74 -13.51
C SER A 50 -3.61 -3.29 -13.04
N SER A 51 -4.53 -2.90 -12.16
CA SER A 51 -4.59 -1.56 -11.56
C SER A 51 -3.77 -1.43 -10.27
N ILE A 52 -3.39 -2.55 -9.65
CA ILE A 52 -2.69 -2.57 -8.36
C ILE A 52 -1.19 -2.42 -8.55
N ARG A 53 -0.63 -1.48 -7.81
CA ARG A 53 0.81 -1.31 -7.61
C ARG A 53 1.23 -1.83 -6.26
N VAL A 54 2.45 -2.36 -6.21
CA VAL A 54 3.06 -2.83 -4.96
C VAL A 54 4.36 -2.10 -4.70
N PHE A 55 4.40 -1.34 -3.61
CA PHE A 55 5.61 -0.71 -3.11
C PHE A 55 6.24 -1.54 -1.99
N LYS A 56 7.55 -1.74 -2.05
CA LYS A 56 8.32 -2.48 -1.04
C LYS A 56 9.15 -1.50 -0.20
N PHE A 57 9.05 -1.59 1.12
CA PHE A 57 9.84 -0.77 2.04
C PHE A 57 10.29 -1.58 3.25
N ASN A 58 11.38 -1.17 3.88
CA ASN A 58 11.88 -1.79 5.10
C ASN A 58 11.23 -1.15 6.34
N SER A 59 10.79 -1.97 7.29
CA SER A 59 10.40 -1.50 8.62
C SER A 59 10.89 -2.48 9.67
N MET A 60 11.60 -1.96 10.69
CA MET A 60 12.11 -2.73 11.84
C MET A 60 12.68 -4.12 11.48
N ASN A 61 13.60 -4.16 10.49
CA ASN A 61 14.29 -5.37 9.98
C ASN A 61 13.44 -6.32 9.14
N SER A 62 12.24 -5.93 8.72
CA SER A 62 11.39 -6.70 7.81
C SER A 62 11.09 -5.94 6.53
N LEU A 63 11.07 -6.65 5.41
CA LEU A 63 10.57 -6.13 4.14
C LEU A 63 9.04 -6.21 4.13
N ILE A 64 8.39 -5.05 4.00
CA ILE A 64 6.94 -4.89 3.95
C ILE A 64 6.52 -4.52 2.54
N LEU A 65 5.39 -5.08 2.10
CA LEU A 65 4.73 -4.78 0.84
C LEU A 65 3.49 -3.94 1.14
N LEU A 66 3.26 -2.90 0.35
CA LEU A 66 2.07 -2.05 0.39
C LEU A 66 1.39 -2.10 -0.97
N ALA A 67 0.12 -2.54 -0.99
CA ALA A 67 -0.74 -2.54 -2.16
C ALA A 67 -1.53 -1.24 -2.22
N TYR A 68 -1.47 -0.58 -3.38
CA TYR A 68 -2.19 0.64 -3.65
C TYR A 68 -2.63 0.74 -5.10
N GLU A 69 -3.56 1.64 -5.37
CA GLU A 69 -4.00 2.04 -6.70
C GLU A 69 -4.09 3.56 -6.76
N ILE A 70 -3.96 4.08 -7.98
CA ILE A 70 -4.15 5.49 -8.26
C ILE A 70 -5.33 5.57 -9.21
N VAL A 71 -6.40 6.23 -8.78
CA VAL A 71 -7.56 6.53 -9.63
C VAL A 71 -7.66 8.05 -9.68
N GLU A 72 -7.52 8.61 -10.89
CA GLU A 72 -7.42 10.05 -11.12
C GLU A 72 -6.27 10.66 -10.30
N ASN A 73 -6.59 11.36 -9.21
CA ASN A 73 -5.64 12.00 -8.30
C ASN A 73 -5.72 11.44 -6.87
N THR A 74 -6.46 10.34 -6.67
CA THR A 74 -6.64 9.71 -5.37
C THR A 74 -5.75 8.48 -5.22
N LEU A 75 -5.00 8.43 -4.13
CA LEU A 75 -4.22 7.26 -3.72
C LEU A 75 -5.06 6.36 -2.82
N PHE A 76 -5.44 5.19 -3.32
CA PHE A 76 -6.15 4.16 -2.57
C PHE A 76 -5.16 3.19 -1.93
N LEU A 77 -5.19 3.07 -0.61
CA LEU A 77 -4.35 2.17 0.18
C LEU A 77 -5.15 0.93 0.60
N TYR A 78 -4.81 -0.23 0.06
CA TYR A 78 -5.59 -1.46 0.27
C TYR A 78 -5.13 -2.28 1.46
N THR A 79 -3.86 -2.67 1.49
CA THR A 79 -3.29 -3.50 2.56
C THR A 79 -1.77 -3.42 2.54
N PHE A 80 -1.16 -3.75 3.68
CA PHE A 80 0.27 -3.95 3.77
C PHE A 80 0.62 -5.16 4.64
N GLY A 81 1.81 -5.73 4.42
CA GLY A 81 2.31 -6.84 5.22
C GLY A 81 3.52 -7.54 4.62
N SER A 82 3.94 -8.64 5.26
CA SER A 82 4.98 -9.51 4.71
C SER A 82 4.47 -10.32 3.51
N HIS A 83 5.40 -10.81 2.69
CA HIS A 83 5.13 -11.53 1.44
C HIS A 83 4.06 -12.65 1.56
N GLN A 84 4.06 -13.45 2.62
CA GLN A 84 3.12 -14.58 2.79
C GLN A 84 1.66 -14.14 3.03
N ASN A 85 1.46 -13.17 3.94
CA ASN A 85 0.11 -12.73 4.30
C ASN A 85 -0.47 -11.73 3.30
N PHE A 86 0.40 -11.01 2.58
CA PHE A 86 0.04 -9.96 1.65
C PHE A 86 -0.87 -10.44 0.50
N TYR A 87 -0.48 -11.48 -0.23
CA TYR A 87 -1.26 -11.91 -1.39
C TYR A 87 -2.61 -12.54 -1.02
N ARG A 88 -2.69 -13.20 0.14
CA ARG A 88 -3.96 -13.76 0.62
C ARG A 88 -4.96 -12.64 0.92
N GLU A 89 -4.54 -11.62 1.63
CA GLU A 89 -5.43 -10.50 1.99
C GLU A 89 -5.73 -9.62 0.77
N LEU A 90 -4.77 -9.43 -0.14
CA LEU A 90 -4.98 -8.68 -1.38
C LEU A 90 -6.04 -9.34 -2.27
N LYS A 91 -5.96 -10.66 -2.49
CA LYS A 91 -6.97 -11.39 -3.29
C LYS A 91 -8.38 -11.31 -2.69
N LYS A 92 -8.50 -11.38 -1.36
CA LYS A 92 -9.80 -11.23 -0.67
C LYS A 92 -10.41 -9.85 -0.85
N HIS A 93 -9.59 -8.81 -0.99
CA HIS A 93 -10.07 -7.45 -1.17
C HIS A 93 -10.54 -7.20 -2.61
N ILE A 94 -9.92 -7.86 -3.59
CA ILE A 94 -10.15 -7.61 -5.01
C ILE A 94 -11.26 -8.51 -5.59
N ASN A 95 -11.40 -9.73 -5.09
CA ASN A 95 -12.47 -10.65 -5.53
C ASN A 95 -13.79 -10.44 -4.77
N ARG A 96 -14.05 -9.23 -4.28
CA ARG A 96 -15.22 -8.91 -3.45
C ARG A 96 -16.07 -7.86 -4.13
#